data_AF-A0A8C6MB65-F1
#
_entry.id   AF-A0A8C6MB65-F1
#
_cell.length_a   1.000
_cell.length_b   1.000
_cell.length_c   1.000
_cell.angle_alpha   90.00
_cell.angle_beta   90.00
_cell.angle_gamma   90.00
#
_symmetry.space_group_name_H-M   'P 1'
#
loop_
_entity.id
_entity.type
_entity.pdbx_description
1 polymer ?
#
loop_
_entity_poly.entity_id
_entity_poly.type
_entity_poly.pdbx_seq_one_letter_code
_entity_poly.pdbx_strand_id
1 'polypeptide(L)'
;ILNYTTNIRTAAYKEPGEVTSFFSLSFEHFYIYLDGNSLTSTDLVNLGRGLYKIKLTSEAERKVVQARELLDTIVKENKVVYGITTGFGKFARTVIPVSKLKELQENLVRSHSAGLGNPLSPERTRMLLALRINVLAKGHSGISLETLLAMIQAFNASCLSFVPEKGTVGASGDLAPLSHLALGLMGEGKMWSPKSGWADAKYVLEAHGLKPVSLKPKEGLALINGTQMITSLGAEAVERAQAIARQADIIAALTLEVLKGTTKAFDSDIHALRPHPGQIEVAQRFRSLLDSDHHLSEIAESHRFCDRVQDAYTMRCCPQVHGIANDTIKFVQDIINVEINSATDNPMVFAERGETISGGNFHGEYPAKALDFLAIAVHELASISERRIERLCNPSLSELPAFLVNEGGLNSGFMIAHCTAAALVSENKVLCHPSSVDSLSTSAATEDHVSMGGWAARKSLRVVEHVEQVLAIELLVACQGIEFLRPLRTTTPLEKVYELVRSVVKPWIKDRFMSPDIEAVHRLIIDQKVWDVAKPYIDKYQTEYIPESRPNSPTAFSLDPPASPRKRSSAEVGNSDC
;
A
#
# COMPACT_ATOMS: atom_id res chain seq x y z
N ILE A 1 -15.73 16.51 18.74
CA ILE A 1 -16.62 15.83 19.72
C ILE A 1 -17.34 14.70 19.01
N LEU A 2 -16.80 13.49 19.15
CA LEU A 2 -17.42 12.17 18.95
C LEU A 2 -16.35 11.20 19.48
N ASN A 3 -16.46 10.87 20.77
CA ASN A 3 -15.50 10.06 21.50
C ASN A 3 -15.72 8.58 21.17
N TYR A 4 -14.76 7.95 20.51
CA TYR A 4 -14.69 6.48 20.42
C TYR A 4 -14.03 5.96 21.70
N THR A 5 -14.81 5.26 22.53
CA THR A 5 -14.31 4.50 23.69
C THR A 5 -14.33 3.02 23.35
N THR A 6 -13.17 2.43 23.11
CA THR A 6 -12.98 0.98 22.96
C THR A 6 -12.78 0.36 24.33
N ASN A 7 -13.79 -0.39 24.82
CA ASN A 7 -13.64 -1.25 25.98
C ASN A 7 -12.97 -2.56 25.56
N ILE A 8 -11.70 -2.75 25.94
CA ILE A 8 -10.96 -4.00 25.77
C ILE A 8 -11.09 -4.80 27.07
N ARG A 9 -11.76 -5.96 27.02
CA ARG A 9 -11.62 -7.00 28.04
C ARG A 9 -10.63 -8.05 27.56
N THR A 10 -9.62 -8.31 28.38
CA THR A 10 -8.57 -9.30 28.21
C THR A 10 -9.13 -10.74 28.21
N ALA A 11 -8.69 -11.56 27.27
CA ALA A 11 -8.93 -13.01 27.26
C ALA A 11 -7.58 -13.75 27.30
N ALA A 12 -7.49 -14.72 28.21
CA ALA A 12 -6.31 -15.52 28.48
C ALA A 12 -6.10 -16.63 27.43
N TYR A 13 -4.84 -16.95 27.19
CA TYR A 13 -4.32 -17.98 26.26
C TYR A 13 -4.86 -19.40 26.54
N LYS A 14 -5.35 -20.08 25.48
CA LYS A 14 -5.34 -21.55 25.32
C LYS A 14 -5.11 -21.93 23.84
N GLU A 15 -4.52 -23.11 23.65
CA GLU A 15 -3.84 -23.71 22.48
C GLU A 15 -4.56 -23.74 21.11
N PRO A 16 -3.82 -24.01 20.01
CA PRO A 16 -4.24 -23.70 18.64
C PRO A 16 -4.98 -24.87 17.97
N GLY A 17 -6.22 -24.62 17.55
CA GLY A 17 -6.97 -25.60 16.78
C GLY A 17 -8.44 -25.25 16.62
N GLU A 18 -8.75 -24.10 16.03
CA GLU A 18 -10.01 -23.81 15.32
C GLU A 18 -9.94 -22.37 14.80
N VAL A 19 -10.18 -22.18 13.50
CA VAL A 19 -10.28 -20.85 12.90
C VAL A 19 -11.59 -20.24 13.36
N THR A 20 -11.57 -19.51 14.48
CA THR A 20 -12.75 -18.82 15.00
C THR A 20 -13.01 -17.55 14.19
N SER A 21 -14.02 -17.64 13.32
CA SER A 21 -15.04 -16.62 13.04
C SER A 21 -14.78 -15.23 13.63
N PHE A 22 -14.34 -14.30 12.79
CA PHE A 22 -14.29 -12.88 13.13
C PHE A 22 -15.71 -12.28 13.16
N PHE A 23 -16.05 -11.72 14.32
CA PHE A 23 -17.04 -10.68 14.61
C PHE A 23 -18.04 -10.31 13.49
N SER A 24 -19.29 -10.73 13.69
CA SER A 24 -20.47 -10.11 13.06
C SER A 24 -20.77 -8.77 13.76
N LEU A 25 -20.08 -7.72 13.35
CA LEU A 25 -20.56 -6.35 13.53
C LEU A 25 -21.52 -6.05 12.38
N SER A 26 -22.77 -5.69 12.70
CA SER A 26 -23.74 -5.20 11.72
C SER A 26 -23.28 -3.84 11.21
N PHE A 27 -22.39 -3.84 10.22
CA PHE A 27 -22.08 -2.61 9.48
C PHE A 27 -23.36 -2.17 8.77
N GLU A 28 -23.88 -0.99 9.10
CA GLU A 28 -24.66 -0.21 8.14
C GLU A 28 -23.77 -0.12 6.88
N HIS A 29 -24.16 -0.82 5.82
CA HIS A 29 -23.29 -0.88 4.64
C HIS A 29 -23.37 0.47 3.94
N PHE A 30 -22.36 1.30 4.15
CA PHE A 30 -22.18 2.53 3.40
C PHE A 30 -21.94 2.18 1.92
N TYR A 31 -22.52 2.98 1.02
CA TYR A 31 -22.33 2.83 -0.43
C TYR A 31 -21.29 3.82 -0.92
N ILE A 32 -20.37 3.34 -1.74
CA ILE A 32 -19.60 4.18 -2.67
C ILE A 32 -20.33 4.19 -4.00
N TYR A 33 -20.48 5.38 -4.57
CA TYR A 33 -21.09 5.60 -5.87
C TYR A 33 -19.99 5.70 -6.92
N LEU A 34 -19.98 4.76 -7.87
CA LEU A 34 -19.02 4.75 -8.97
C LEU A 34 -19.54 5.56 -10.16
N ASP A 35 -18.67 6.41 -10.68
CA ASP A 35 -18.88 7.26 -11.84
C ASP A 35 -17.82 7.05 -12.94
N GLY A 36 -16.82 6.20 -12.70
CA GLY A 36 -15.67 5.99 -13.58
C GLY A 36 -14.63 7.11 -13.56
N ASN A 37 -14.66 8.02 -12.58
CA ASN A 37 -13.86 9.24 -12.56
C ASN A 37 -13.30 9.64 -11.18
N SER A 38 -13.97 9.30 -10.07
CA SER A 38 -13.66 9.86 -8.75
C SER A 38 -13.14 8.86 -7.71
N LEU A 39 -12.85 7.62 -8.11
CA LEU A 39 -12.39 6.59 -7.17
C LEU A 39 -10.91 6.80 -6.81
N THR A 40 -10.56 6.80 -5.52
CA THR A 40 -9.17 6.88 -5.08
C THR A 40 -8.58 5.49 -4.78
N SER A 41 -7.25 5.39 -4.70
CA SER A 41 -6.56 4.19 -4.20
C SER A 41 -7.00 3.80 -2.79
N THR A 42 -7.20 4.76 -1.89
CA THR A 42 -7.76 4.53 -0.55
C THR A 42 -9.18 3.94 -0.61
N ASP A 43 -10.06 4.50 -1.43
CA ASP A 43 -11.42 3.97 -1.62
C ASP A 43 -11.38 2.53 -2.13
N LEU A 44 -10.49 2.24 -3.08
CA LEU A 44 -10.32 0.91 -3.63
C LEU A 44 -9.86 -0.10 -2.58
N VAL A 45 -8.86 0.24 -1.76
CA VAL A 45 -8.41 -0.63 -0.66
C VAL A 45 -9.54 -0.85 0.35
N ASN A 46 -10.34 0.17 0.66
CA ASN A 46 -11.50 0.04 1.54
C ASN A 46 -12.63 -0.82 0.94
N LEU A 47 -12.84 -0.75 -0.37
CA LEU A 47 -13.72 -1.67 -1.11
C LEU A 47 -13.19 -3.12 -1.05
N GLY A 48 -11.86 -3.31 -1.10
CA GLY A 48 -11.20 -4.59 -0.89
C GLY A 48 -11.46 -5.17 0.50
N ARG A 49 -11.30 -4.34 1.54
CA ARG A 49 -11.57 -4.68 2.96
C ARG A 49 -13.05 -4.95 3.28
N GLY A 50 -13.94 -4.64 2.34
CA GLY A 50 -15.37 -4.84 2.50
C GLY A 50 -16.11 -3.80 3.32
N LEU A 51 -15.52 -2.62 3.50
CA LEU A 51 -16.15 -1.51 4.23
C LEU A 51 -17.31 -0.86 3.46
N TYR A 52 -17.32 -1.01 2.14
CA TYR A 52 -18.33 -0.40 1.27
C TYR A 52 -18.99 -1.40 0.32
N LYS A 53 -20.25 -1.11 -0.01
CA LYS A 53 -20.96 -1.64 -1.18
C LYS A 53 -20.87 -0.64 -2.34
N ILE A 54 -21.10 -1.11 -3.56
CA ILE A 54 -21.10 -0.31 -4.77
C ILE A 54 -22.53 -0.01 -5.24
N LYS A 55 -22.74 1.23 -5.69
CA LYS A 55 -23.82 1.66 -6.58
C LYS A 55 -23.25 2.46 -7.74
N LEU A 56 -24.00 2.60 -8.82
CA LEU A 56 -23.66 3.55 -9.89
C LEU A 56 -24.28 4.91 -9.58
N THR A 57 -23.65 5.96 -10.08
CA THR A 57 -24.32 7.26 -10.24
C THR A 57 -25.32 7.19 -11.39
N SER A 58 -26.39 7.98 -11.34
CA SER A 58 -27.36 8.07 -12.45
C SER A 58 -26.72 8.56 -13.75
N GLU A 59 -25.61 9.30 -13.67
CA GLU A 59 -24.84 9.71 -14.84
C GLU A 59 -24.12 8.52 -15.49
N ALA A 60 -23.44 7.70 -14.69
CA ALA A 60 -22.79 6.49 -15.18
C ALA A 60 -23.78 5.53 -15.84
N GLU A 61 -24.95 5.33 -15.23
CA GLU A 61 -26.01 4.50 -15.82
C GLU A 61 -26.44 5.01 -17.20
N ARG A 62 -26.66 6.32 -17.36
CA ARG A 62 -27.01 6.93 -18.65
C ARG A 62 -25.93 6.71 -19.70
N LYS A 63 -24.66 6.93 -19.35
CA LYS A 63 -23.52 6.75 -20.27
C LYS A 63 -23.38 5.29 -20.72
N VAL A 64 -23.53 4.34 -19.79
CA VAL A 64 -23.49 2.90 -20.09
C VAL A 64 -24.61 2.52 -21.08
N VAL A 65 -25.83 3.01 -20.85
CA VAL A 65 -26.97 2.75 -21.74
C VAL A 65 -26.71 3.31 -23.15
N GLN A 66 -26.29 4.58 -23.26
CA GLN A 66 -26.01 5.21 -24.55
C GLN A 66 -24.92 4.47 -25.35
N ALA A 67 -23.85 4.03 -24.68
CA ALA A 67 -22.81 3.25 -25.33
C ALA A 67 -23.31 1.87 -25.81
N ARG A 68 -24.21 1.24 -25.05
CA ARG A 68 -24.82 -0.04 -25.45
C ARG A 68 -25.74 0.13 -26.66
N GLU A 69 -26.55 1.17 -26.70
CA GLU A 69 -27.46 1.48 -27.82
C GLU A 69 -26.70 1.66 -29.14
N LEU A 70 -25.54 2.32 -29.11
CA LEU A 70 -24.68 2.44 -30.29
C LEU A 70 -24.21 1.06 -30.79
N LEU A 71 -23.78 0.19 -29.88
CA LEU A 71 -23.34 -1.16 -30.28
C LEU A 71 -24.47 -2.03 -30.81
N ASP A 72 -25.67 -1.92 -30.23
CA ASP A 72 -26.84 -2.63 -30.72
C ASP A 72 -27.21 -2.16 -32.13
N THR A 73 -27.06 -0.87 -32.42
CA THR A 73 -27.23 -0.30 -33.77
C THR A 73 -26.19 -0.87 -34.74
N ILE A 74 -24.91 -0.90 -34.36
CA ILE A 74 -23.81 -1.47 -35.18
C ILE A 74 -24.09 -2.93 -35.55
N VAL A 75 -24.52 -3.74 -34.57
CA VAL A 75 -24.84 -5.16 -34.78
C VAL A 75 -26.06 -5.31 -35.69
N LYS A 76 -27.11 -4.52 -35.47
CA LYS A 76 -28.33 -4.53 -36.30
C LYS A 76 -28.05 -4.17 -37.76
N GLU A 77 -27.12 -3.25 -37.99
CA GLU A 77 -26.69 -2.81 -39.33
C GLU A 77 -25.64 -3.73 -39.99
N ASN A 78 -25.22 -4.82 -39.32
CA ASN A 78 -24.17 -5.73 -39.79
C ASN A 78 -22.86 -5.03 -40.17
N LYS A 79 -22.50 -3.94 -39.47
CA LYS A 79 -21.23 -3.24 -39.68
C LYS A 79 -20.06 -4.10 -39.17
N VAL A 80 -18.94 -4.10 -39.89
CA VAL A 80 -17.73 -4.84 -39.52
C VAL A 80 -16.92 -4.02 -38.51
N VAL A 81 -16.89 -4.46 -37.25
CA VAL A 81 -16.22 -3.77 -36.14
C VAL A 81 -15.43 -4.77 -35.27
N TYR A 82 -14.20 -4.40 -34.89
CA TYR A 82 -13.27 -5.23 -34.10
C TYR A 82 -13.90 -5.72 -32.79
N GLY A 83 -13.88 -7.03 -32.53
CA GLY A 83 -14.37 -7.64 -31.29
C GLY A 83 -15.90 -7.54 -31.07
N ILE A 84 -16.63 -6.97 -32.03
CA ILE A 84 -18.11 -6.87 -32.01
C ILE A 84 -18.70 -7.84 -33.03
N THR A 85 -18.29 -7.75 -34.29
CA THR A 85 -18.74 -8.60 -35.41
C THR A 85 -17.58 -9.37 -36.07
N THR A 86 -16.40 -9.33 -35.46
CA THR A 86 -15.17 -9.98 -35.93
C THR A 86 -14.48 -10.77 -34.81
N GLY A 87 -13.50 -11.61 -35.15
CA GLY A 87 -12.64 -12.29 -34.18
C GLY A 87 -11.67 -11.36 -33.43
N PHE A 88 -10.80 -11.94 -32.60
CA PHE A 88 -9.86 -11.21 -31.72
C PHE A 88 -8.39 -11.40 -32.14
N GLY A 89 -7.53 -10.44 -31.82
CA GLY A 89 -6.09 -10.49 -32.10
C GLY A 89 -5.80 -10.79 -33.58
N LYS A 90 -5.04 -11.86 -33.86
CA LYS A 90 -4.72 -12.30 -35.23
C LYS A 90 -5.96 -12.60 -36.10
N PHE A 91 -7.10 -12.91 -35.48
CA PHE A 91 -8.36 -13.19 -36.17
C PHE A 91 -9.26 -11.95 -36.35
N ALA A 92 -8.75 -10.73 -36.12
CA ALA A 92 -9.49 -9.47 -36.26
C ALA A 92 -10.13 -9.25 -37.65
N ARG A 93 -9.65 -9.94 -38.70
CA ARG A 93 -10.19 -9.85 -40.07
C ARG A 93 -11.27 -10.88 -40.39
N THR A 94 -11.57 -11.79 -39.46
CA THR A 94 -12.58 -12.84 -39.65
C THR A 94 -13.94 -12.31 -39.20
N VAL A 95 -14.89 -12.17 -40.13
CA VAL A 95 -16.28 -11.78 -39.83
C VAL A 95 -17.04 -12.94 -39.20
N ILE A 96 -17.77 -12.67 -38.13
CA ILE A 96 -18.52 -13.67 -37.36
C ILE A 96 -20.03 -13.48 -37.58
N PRO A 97 -20.79 -14.54 -37.90
CA PRO A 97 -22.24 -14.46 -38.01
C PRO A 97 -22.90 -13.98 -36.72
N VAL A 98 -23.97 -13.18 -36.83
CA VAL A 98 -24.72 -12.65 -35.67
C VAL A 98 -25.15 -13.75 -34.68
N SER A 99 -25.57 -14.90 -35.22
CA SER A 99 -25.98 -16.09 -34.43
C SER A 99 -24.87 -16.71 -33.58
N LYS A 100 -23.60 -16.40 -33.89
CA LYS A 100 -22.41 -16.89 -33.19
C LYS A 100 -21.78 -15.86 -32.25
N LEU A 101 -22.28 -14.63 -32.20
CA LEU A 101 -21.65 -13.56 -31.41
C LEU A 101 -21.67 -13.83 -29.91
N LYS A 102 -22.72 -14.46 -29.38
CA LYS A 102 -22.76 -14.88 -27.98
C LYS A 102 -21.68 -15.95 -27.69
N GLU A 103 -21.67 -17.01 -28.49
CA GLU A 103 -20.68 -18.09 -28.38
C GLU A 103 -19.24 -17.57 -28.50
N LEU A 104 -19.01 -16.59 -29.38
CA LEU A 104 -17.72 -15.91 -29.53
C LEU A 104 -17.24 -15.27 -28.22
N GLN A 105 -18.11 -14.57 -27.49
CA GLN A 105 -17.74 -13.93 -26.21
C GLN A 105 -17.47 -14.97 -25.12
N GLU A 106 -18.29 -16.02 -25.02
CA GLU A 106 -18.08 -17.07 -24.04
C GLU A 106 -16.79 -17.85 -24.30
N ASN A 107 -16.51 -18.19 -25.57
CA ASN A 107 -15.28 -18.87 -25.96
C ASN A 107 -14.05 -18.01 -25.71
N LEU A 108 -14.15 -16.68 -25.88
CA LEU A 108 -13.08 -15.76 -25.53
C LEU A 108 -12.73 -15.90 -24.04
N VAL A 109 -13.70 -15.73 -23.15
CA VAL A 109 -13.49 -15.83 -21.69
C VAL A 109 -12.92 -17.19 -21.30
N ARG A 110 -13.48 -18.29 -21.81
CA ARG A 110 -13.00 -19.65 -21.51
C ARG A 110 -11.57 -19.87 -21.97
N SER A 111 -11.25 -19.54 -23.22
CA SER A 111 -9.91 -19.76 -23.78
C SER A 111 -8.84 -18.88 -23.14
N HIS A 112 -9.19 -17.67 -22.70
CA HIS A 112 -8.25 -16.73 -22.09
C HIS A 112 -8.10 -16.95 -20.58
N SER A 113 -8.92 -17.78 -19.95
CA SER A 113 -8.79 -18.20 -18.54
C SER A 113 -7.62 -19.18 -18.33
N ALA A 114 -6.42 -18.77 -18.74
CA ALA A 114 -5.19 -19.56 -18.74
C ALA A 114 -4.20 -19.15 -17.64
N GLY A 115 -4.65 -18.37 -16.64
CA GLY A 115 -3.84 -17.96 -15.50
C GLY A 115 -3.40 -19.15 -14.60
N LEU A 116 -2.28 -18.97 -13.89
CA LEU A 116 -1.66 -19.98 -13.02
C LEU A 116 -1.28 -19.42 -11.64
N GLY A 117 -0.92 -20.29 -10.71
CA GLY A 117 -0.46 -19.93 -9.37
C GLY A 117 -1.58 -19.87 -8.34
N ASN A 118 -1.27 -19.28 -7.19
CA ASN A 118 -2.23 -19.12 -6.11
C ASN A 118 -3.36 -18.15 -6.50
N PRO A 119 -4.58 -18.32 -5.95
CA PRO A 119 -5.61 -17.31 -6.13
C PRO A 119 -5.20 -16.01 -5.44
N LEU A 120 -5.66 -14.89 -6.00
CA LEU A 120 -5.74 -13.64 -5.26
C LEU A 120 -6.55 -13.83 -3.98
N SER A 121 -6.19 -13.08 -2.93
CA SER A 121 -7.00 -13.04 -1.72
C SER A 121 -8.39 -12.48 -2.03
N PRO A 122 -9.42 -12.79 -1.22
CA PRO A 122 -10.74 -12.18 -1.36
C PRO A 122 -10.69 -10.65 -1.47
N GLU A 123 -9.83 -9.98 -0.68
CA GLU A 123 -9.68 -8.53 -0.69
C GLU A 123 -9.15 -8.04 -2.05
N ARG A 124 -8.10 -8.68 -2.58
CA ARG A 124 -7.52 -8.34 -3.89
C ARG A 124 -8.49 -8.63 -5.04
N THR A 125 -9.24 -9.72 -4.99
CA THR A 125 -10.29 -10.03 -5.97
C THR A 125 -11.43 -9.00 -5.92
N ARG A 126 -11.80 -8.52 -4.73
CA ARG A 126 -12.76 -7.41 -4.58
C ARG A 126 -12.24 -6.14 -5.23
N MET A 127 -10.99 -5.77 -5.00
CA MET A 127 -10.38 -4.60 -5.64
C MET A 127 -10.39 -4.73 -7.17
N LEU A 128 -9.98 -5.88 -7.70
CA LEU A 128 -10.01 -6.16 -9.13
C LEU A 128 -11.42 -6.01 -9.73
N LEU A 129 -12.43 -6.59 -9.07
CA LEU A 129 -13.83 -6.50 -9.50
C LEU A 129 -14.36 -5.04 -9.43
N ALA A 130 -14.05 -4.33 -8.35
CA ALA A 130 -14.44 -2.93 -8.18
C ALA A 130 -13.85 -2.04 -9.27
N LEU A 131 -12.57 -2.21 -9.62
CA LEU A 131 -11.95 -1.46 -10.73
C LEU A 131 -12.60 -1.80 -12.06
N ARG A 132 -12.90 -3.06 -12.33
CA ARG A 132 -13.57 -3.41 -13.58
C ARG A 132 -14.94 -2.77 -13.66
N ILE A 133 -15.71 -2.75 -12.58
CA ILE A 133 -16.99 -2.03 -12.51
C ILE A 133 -16.77 -0.53 -12.76
N ASN A 134 -15.76 0.10 -12.14
CA ASN A 134 -15.49 1.53 -12.30
C ASN A 134 -15.15 1.91 -13.75
N VAL A 135 -14.29 1.12 -14.41
CA VAL A 135 -13.94 1.34 -15.82
C VAL A 135 -15.17 1.22 -16.73
N LEU A 136 -16.02 0.21 -16.49
CA LEU A 136 -17.25 0.01 -17.26
C LEU A 136 -18.27 1.14 -17.01
N ALA A 137 -18.37 1.63 -15.78
CA ALA A 137 -19.26 2.72 -15.38
C ALA A 137 -18.95 4.04 -16.10
N LYS A 138 -17.72 4.21 -16.62
CA LYS A 138 -17.33 5.38 -17.41
C LYS A 138 -18.07 5.47 -18.75
N GLY A 139 -18.65 4.37 -19.22
CA GLY A 139 -19.56 4.36 -20.37
C GLY A 139 -18.89 4.35 -21.74
N HIS A 140 -17.65 3.87 -21.84
CA HIS A 140 -16.93 3.76 -23.13
C HIS A 140 -16.66 2.31 -23.58
N SER A 141 -17.19 1.33 -22.86
CA SER A 141 -16.97 -0.10 -23.13
C SER A 141 -18.10 -0.78 -23.89
N GLY A 142 -19.29 -0.19 -23.95
CA GLY A 142 -20.47 -0.78 -24.58
C GLY A 142 -20.98 -2.07 -23.90
N ILE A 143 -20.73 -2.22 -22.60
CA ILE A 143 -21.38 -3.26 -21.80
C ILE A 143 -22.84 -2.91 -21.57
N SER A 144 -23.72 -3.89 -21.40
CA SER A 144 -25.11 -3.63 -21.00
C SER A 144 -25.22 -3.32 -19.51
N LEU A 145 -26.17 -2.46 -19.17
CA LEU A 145 -26.47 -2.10 -17.78
C LEU A 145 -26.86 -3.35 -16.96
N GLU A 146 -27.57 -4.30 -17.57
CA GLU A 146 -27.92 -5.59 -16.95
C GLU A 146 -26.70 -6.35 -16.45
N THR A 147 -25.70 -6.55 -17.32
CA THR A 147 -24.45 -7.25 -16.97
C THR A 147 -23.67 -6.48 -15.90
N LEU A 148 -23.57 -5.15 -16.02
CA LEU A 148 -22.89 -4.31 -15.04
C LEU A 148 -23.57 -4.36 -13.65
N LEU A 149 -24.90 -4.35 -13.59
CA LEU A 149 -25.65 -4.50 -12.35
C LEU A 149 -25.47 -5.90 -11.74
N ALA A 150 -25.39 -6.96 -12.55
CA ALA A 150 -25.09 -8.31 -12.06
C ALA A 150 -23.69 -8.39 -11.42
N MET A 151 -22.68 -7.73 -12.01
CA MET A 151 -21.35 -7.62 -11.40
C MET A 151 -21.39 -6.90 -10.05
N ILE A 152 -22.15 -5.80 -9.95
CA ILE A 152 -22.32 -5.04 -8.71
C ILE A 152 -23.02 -5.90 -7.64
N GLN A 153 -24.02 -6.68 -8.02
CA GLN A 153 -24.69 -7.60 -7.10
C GLN A 153 -23.73 -8.68 -6.59
N ALA A 154 -22.91 -9.28 -7.45
CA ALA A 154 -21.88 -10.23 -7.05
C ALA A 154 -20.84 -9.59 -6.10
N PHE A 155 -20.36 -8.38 -6.41
CA PHE A 155 -19.47 -7.62 -5.54
C PHE A 155 -20.10 -7.37 -4.16
N ASN A 156 -21.34 -6.88 -4.13
CA ASN A 156 -22.05 -6.53 -2.90
C ASN A 156 -22.38 -7.76 -2.04
N ALA A 157 -22.48 -8.95 -2.66
CA ALA A 157 -22.63 -10.23 -1.99
C ALA A 157 -21.29 -10.90 -1.62
N SER A 158 -20.15 -10.28 -1.99
CA SER A 158 -18.80 -10.88 -1.88
C SER A 158 -18.71 -12.26 -2.54
N CYS A 159 -19.33 -12.41 -3.71
CA CYS A 159 -19.18 -13.56 -4.60
C CYS A 159 -18.01 -13.29 -5.55
N LEU A 160 -16.85 -13.87 -5.27
CA LEU A 160 -15.56 -13.47 -5.84
C LEU A 160 -14.91 -14.60 -6.63
N SER A 161 -14.73 -14.42 -7.93
CA SER A 161 -14.18 -15.45 -8.81
C SER A 161 -12.78 -15.88 -8.36
N PHE A 162 -12.42 -17.14 -8.65
CA PHE A 162 -11.05 -17.61 -8.49
C PHE A 162 -10.17 -16.97 -9.56
N VAL A 163 -9.23 -16.11 -9.14
CA VAL A 163 -8.32 -15.39 -10.05
C VAL A 163 -6.88 -15.78 -9.73
N PRO A 164 -6.18 -16.51 -10.60
CA PRO A 164 -4.76 -16.82 -10.40
C PRO A 164 -3.86 -15.59 -10.52
N GLU A 165 -2.80 -15.52 -9.73
CA GLU A 165 -1.87 -14.37 -9.70
C GLU A 165 -0.87 -14.30 -10.88
N LYS A 166 -0.74 -15.33 -11.73
CA LYS A 166 0.18 -15.37 -12.89
C LYS A 166 -0.58 -15.47 -14.20
N GLY A 167 -0.07 -14.82 -15.25
CA GLY A 167 -0.52 -15.01 -16.64
C GLY A 167 -0.71 -13.73 -17.44
N THR A 168 -0.74 -12.56 -16.81
CA THR A 168 -0.77 -11.27 -17.54
C THR A 168 0.63 -10.82 -17.96
N VAL A 169 0.73 -10.30 -19.19
CA VAL A 169 1.89 -9.58 -19.74
C VAL A 169 1.65 -8.06 -19.82
N GLY A 170 0.47 -7.57 -19.44
CA GLY A 170 0.13 -6.14 -19.49
C GLY A 170 0.05 -5.54 -20.91
N ALA A 171 -0.22 -6.37 -21.91
CA ALA A 171 -0.21 -6.03 -23.34
C ALA A 171 -1.60 -5.59 -23.84
N SER A 172 -2.47 -6.54 -24.18
CA SER A 172 -3.89 -6.33 -24.51
C SER A 172 -4.77 -6.29 -23.27
N GLY A 173 -4.24 -5.71 -22.18
CA GLY A 173 -4.78 -5.80 -20.84
C GLY A 173 -4.39 -7.07 -20.08
N ASP A 174 -4.93 -7.18 -18.87
CA ASP A 174 -4.76 -8.26 -17.91
C ASP A 174 -5.66 -9.45 -18.25
N LEU A 175 -5.53 -9.93 -19.50
CA LEU A 175 -6.43 -10.89 -20.13
C LEU A 175 -6.66 -12.13 -19.27
N ALA A 176 -5.60 -12.83 -18.84
CA ALA A 176 -5.74 -14.06 -18.07
C ALA A 176 -6.48 -13.88 -16.74
N PRO A 177 -6.04 -12.98 -15.84
CA PRO A 177 -6.72 -12.79 -14.55
C PRO A 177 -8.14 -12.21 -14.71
N LEU A 178 -8.38 -11.30 -15.66
CA LEU A 178 -9.72 -10.76 -15.89
C LEU A 178 -10.67 -11.76 -16.57
N SER A 179 -10.13 -12.68 -17.38
CA SER A 179 -10.92 -13.80 -17.92
C SER A 179 -11.36 -14.74 -16.80
N HIS A 180 -10.47 -15.07 -15.86
CA HIS A 180 -10.84 -15.82 -14.67
C HIS A 180 -11.88 -15.09 -13.81
N LEU A 181 -11.78 -13.76 -13.71
CA LEU A 181 -12.82 -12.94 -13.06
C LEU A 181 -14.18 -13.10 -13.76
N ALA A 182 -14.21 -12.94 -15.09
CA ALA A 182 -15.43 -13.08 -15.90
C ALA A 182 -16.00 -14.52 -15.89
N LEU A 183 -15.13 -15.54 -15.89
CA LEU A 183 -15.50 -16.96 -15.89
C LEU A 183 -16.34 -17.31 -14.66
N GLY A 184 -15.93 -16.86 -13.48
CA GLY A 184 -16.72 -17.02 -12.26
C GLY A 184 -18.09 -16.34 -12.34
N LEU A 185 -18.17 -15.14 -12.92
CA LEU A 185 -19.45 -14.44 -13.11
C LEU A 185 -20.37 -15.17 -14.10
N MET A 186 -19.81 -15.90 -15.07
CA MET A 186 -20.53 -16.82 -15.96
C MET A 186 -20.96 -18.13 -15.26
N GLY A 187 -20.68 -18.28 -13.96
CA GLY A 187 -21.00 -19.48 -13.19
C GLY A 187 -20.07 -20.66 -13.47
N GLU A 188 -18.94 -20.42 -14.14
CA GLU A 188 -17.93 -21.43 -14.46
C GLU A 188 -16.70 -21.29 -13.55
N GLY A 189 -15.96 -22.37 -13.35
CA GLY A 189 -14.81 -22.38 -12.44
C GLY A 189 -15.21 -22.27 -10.96
N LYS A 190 -14.32 -21.69 -10.15
CA LYS A 190 -14.51 -21.54 -8.70
C LYS A 190 -14.80 -20.10 -8.31
N MET A 191 -15.49 -19.94 -7.20
CA MET A 191 -15.81 -18.66 -6.59
C MET A 191 -15.73 -18.79 -5.07
N TRP A 192 -15.30 -17.72 -4.41
CA TRP A 192 -15.31 -17.59 -2.96
C TRP A 192 -16.54 -16.81 -2.52
N SER A 193 -17.12 -17.18 -1.38
CA SER A 193 -18.05 -16.33 -0.64
C SER A 193 -17.91 -16.51 0.87
N PRO A 194 -18.38 -15.55 1.69
CA PRO A 194 -18.41 -15.72 3.13
C PRO A 194 -19.23 -16.94 3.59
N LYS A 195 -20.21 -17.40 2.80
CA LYS A 195 -21.06 -18.55 3.14
C LYS A 195 -20.41 -19.90 2.81
N SER A 196 -19.65 -19.96 1.72
CA SER A 196 -19.19 -21.24 1.14
C SER A 196 -17.68 -21.45 1.23
N GLY A 197 -16.89 -20.41 1.49
CA GLY A 197 -15.50 -20.41 1.10
C GLY A 197 -15.37 -20.64 -0.42
N TRP A 198 -14.30 -21.31 -0.85
CA TRP A 198 -14.10 -21.68 -2.26
C TRP A 198 -14.99 -22.86 -2.67
N ALA A 199 -15.90 -22.64 -3.62
CA ALA A 199 -16.78 -23.67 -4.20
C ALA A 199 -17.02 -23.40 -5.71
N ASP A 200 -17.77 -24.27 -6.39
CA ASP A 200 -18.11 -24.04 -7.81
C ASP A 200 -18.95 -22.77 -7.98
N ALA A 201 -18.57 -21.93 -8.94
CA ALA A 201 -19.13 -20.60 -9.10
C ALA A 201 -20.66 -20.59 -9.27
N LYS A 202 -21.20 -21.55 -10.02
CA LYS A 202 -22.64 -21.74 -10.18
C LYS A 202 -23.38 -21.84 -8.84
N TYR A 203 -22.89 -22.69 -7.92
CA TYR A 203 -23.54 -22.90 -6.63
C TYR A 203 -23.36 -21.73 -5.69
N VAL A 204 -22.21 -21.04 -5.77
CA VAL A 204 -21.98 -19.81 -4.99
C VAL A 204 -22.96 -18.71 -5.38
N LEU A 205 -23.16 -18.49 -6.69
CA LEU A 205 -24.14 -17.52 -7.20
C LEU A 205 -25.57 -17.90 -6.77
N GLU A 206 -25.96 -19.16 -6.95
CA GLU A 206 -27.28 -19.67 -6.57
C GLU A 206 -27.57 -19.49 -5.07
N ALA A 207 -26.59 -19.78 -4.20
CA ALA A 207 -26.69 -19.62 -2.75
C ALA A 207 -26.85 -18.14 -2.28
N HIS A 208 -26.62 -17.18 -3.18
CA HIS A 208 -26.83 -15.75 -2.96
C HIS A 208 -28.02 -15.19 -3.75
N GLY A 209 -28.81 -16.05 -4.42
CA GLY A 209 -29.93 -15.63 -5.25
C GLY A 209 -29.51 -14.91 -6.53
N LEU A 210 -28.24 -15.06 -6.93
CA LEU A 210 -27.67 -14.47 -8.13
C LEU A 210 -27.71 -15.47 -9.29
N LYS A 211 -27.73 -14.94 -10.52
CA LYS A 211 -27.71 -15.74 -11.75
C LYS A 211 -26.39 -15.54 -12.48
N PRO A 212 -25.86 -16.58 -13.15
CA PRO A 212 -24.75 -16.43 -14.09
C PRO A 212 -25.03 -15.37 -15.15
N VAL A 213 -24.02 -14.56 -15.48
CA VAL A 213 -24.12 -13.56 -16.55
C VAL A 213 -24.18 -14.25 -17.92
N SER A 214 -25.02 -13.75 -18.82
CA SER A 214 -25.11 -14.19 -20.21
C SER A 214 -24.62 -13.08 -21.13
N LEU A 215 -23.45 -13.26 -21.73
CA LEU A 215 -22.76 -12.21 -22.48
C LEU A 215 -23.48 -11.85 -23.80
N LYS A 216 -23.58 -10.54 -24.06
CA LYS A 216 -23.99 -9.93 -25.34
C LYS A 216 -22.76 -9.58 -26.19
N PRO A 217 -22.91 -9.24 -27.49
CA PRO A 217 -21.77 -8.85 -28.33
C PRO A 217 -20.89 -7.77 -27.69
N LYS A 218 -19.56 -7.95 -27.76
CA LYS A 218 -18.48 -7.19 -27.09
C LYS A 218 -18.35 -7.39 -25.58
N GLU A 219 -19.33 -7.94 -24.87
CA GLU A 219 -19.28 -7.97 -23.40
C GLU A 219 -18.17 -8.85 -22.85
N GLY A 220 -17.77 -9.91 -23.55
CA GLY A 220 -16.62 -10.73 -23.14
C GLY A 220 -15.27 -10.05 -23.35
N LEU A 221 -15.18 -9.11 -24.31
CA LEU A 221 -13.96 -8.32 -24.57
C LEU A 221 -13.87 -7.05 -23.71
N ALA A 222 -14.99 -6.35 -23.48
CA ALA A 222 -15.19 -5.64 -22.20
C ALA A 222 -15.02 -6.69 -21.07
N LEU A 223 -15.19 -6.48 -19.77
CA LEU A 223 -14.76 -7.49 -18.76
C LEU A 223 -13.25 -7.87 -18.75
N ILE A 224 -12.61 -8.31 -19.84
CA ILE A 224 -11.26 -8.88 -19.84
C ILE A 224 -10.15 -7.95 -20.34
N ASN A 225 -10.49 -6.90 -21.09
CA ASN A 225 -9.51 -6.02 -21.72
C ASN A 225 -9.30 -4.74 -20.89
N GLY A 226 -8.18 -4.63 -20.17
CA GLY A 226 -7.82 -3.46 -19.33
C GLY A 226 -6.73 -3.78 -18.31
N THR A 227 -6.30 -2.82 -17.50
CA THR A 227 -5.09 -2.92 -16.64
C THR A 227 -5.41 -3.18 -15.16
N GLN A 228 -6.60 -3.70 -14.84
CA GLN A 228 -7.11 -3.67 -13.48
C GLN A 228 -6.38 -4.60 -12.50
N MET A 229 -5.68 -5.66 -12.96
CA MET A 229 -4.85 -6.50 -12.08
C MET A 229 -3.61 -5.75 -11.65
N ILE A 230 -2.93 -5.09 -12.60
CA ILE A 230 -1.76 -4.26 -12.31
C ILE A 230 -2.15 -3.13 -11.35
N THR A 231 -3.23 -2.43 -11.66
CA THR A 231 -3.68 -1.24 -10.94
C THR A 231 -4.24 -1.57 -9.56
N SER A 232 -4.98 -2.67 -9.38
CA SER A 232 -5.49 -3.07 -8.06
C SER A 232 -4.37 -3.43 -7.09
N LEU A 233 -3.42 -4.25 -7.52
CA LEU A 233 -2.24 -4.56 -6.72
C LEU A 233 -1.36 -3.33 -6.48
N GLY A 234 -1.24 -2.45 -7.48
CA GLY A 234 -0.49 -1.20 -7.34
C GLY A 234 -1.12 -0.21 -6.35
N ALA A 235 -2.44 -0.13 -6.31
CA ALA A 235 -3.16 0.66 -5.32
C ALA A 235 -2.93 0.13 -3.89
N GLU A 236 -2.94 -1.19 -3.69
CA GLU A 236 -2.57 -1.77 -2.40
C GLU A 236 -1.12 -1.44 -2.04
N ALA A 237 -0.19 -1.58 -2.99
CA ALA A 237 1.24 -1.33 -2.77
C ALA A 237 1.50 0.13 -2.36
N VAL A 238 0.88 1.09 -3.04
CA VAL A 238 1.10 2.52 -2.74
C VAL A 238 0.51 2.95 -1.40
N GLU A 239 -0.68 2.44 -1.04
CA GLU A 239 -1.30 2.74 0.26
C GLU A 239 -0.49 2.14 1.42
N ARG A 240 0.01 0.91 1.25
CA ARG A 240 0.89 0.26 2.22
C ARG A 240 2.25 0.98 2.30
N ALA A 241 2.82 1.37 1.16
CA ALA A 241 4.06 2.14 1.09
C ALA A 241 3.94 3.49 1.81
N GLN A 242 2.83 4.21 1.62
CA GLN A 242 2.58 5.47 2.33
C GLN A 242 2.45 5.25 3.85
N ALA A 243 1.74 4.20 4.26
CA ALA A 243 1.60 3.83 5.66
C ALA A 243 2.94 3.49 6.32
N ILE A 244 3.79 2.70 5.64
CA ILE A 244 5.06 2.27 6.20
C ILE A 244 6.11 3.40 6.21
N ALA A 245 6.12 4.28 5.21
CA ALA A 245 7.05 5.40 5.14
C ALA A 245 6.90 6.36 6.33
N ARG A 246 5.66 6.66 6.75
CA ARG A 246 5.40 7.46 7.95
C ARG A 246 5.87 6.80 9.24
N GLN A 247 5.75 5.48 9.33
CA GLN A 247 6.19 4.71 10.49
C GLN A 247 7.72 4.55 10.53
N ALA A 248 8.38 4.49 9.37
CA ALA A 248 9.83 4.42 9.27
C ALA A 248 10.52 5.61 9.94
N ASP A 249 9.95 6.82 9.83
CA ASP A 249 10.46 8.03 10.51
C ASP A 249 10.41 7.90 12.03
N ILE A 250 9.31 7.37 12.57
CA ILE A 250 9.12 7.16 14.01
C ILE A 250 10.12 6.12 14.54
N ILE A 251 10.27 5.02 13.82
CA ILE A 251 11.18 3.93 14.20
C ILE A 251 12.64 4.42 14.16
N ALA A 252 13.01 5.16 13.11
CA ALA A 252 14.33 5.74 12.99
C ALA A 252 14.63 6.78 14.08
N ALA A 253 13.63 7.59 14.49
CA ALA A 253 13.77 8.51 15.62
C ALA A 253 14.00 7.76 16.95
N LEU A 254 13.31 6.63 17.17
CA LEU A 254 13.56 5.77 18.34
C LEU A 254 14.98 5.20 18.33
N THR A 255 15.46 4.72 17.18
CA THR A 255 16.85 4.25 17.03
C THR A 255 17.86 5.37 17.28
N LEU A 256 17.57 6.59 16.84
CA LEU A 256 18.42 7.75 17.07
C LEU A 256 18.58 8.05 18.57
N GLU A 257 17.50 8.00 19.34
CA GLU A 257 17.56 8.15 20.80
C GLU A 257 18.44 7.07 21.43
N VAL A 258 18.22 5.80 21.06
CA VAL A 258 19.01 4.67 21.59
C VAL A 258 20.50 4.82 21.30
N LEU A 259 20.84 5.27 20.09
CA LEU A 259 22.23 5.49 19.68
C LEU A 259 22.78 6.84 20.14
N LYS A 260 22.01 7.62 20.91
CA LYS A 260 22.38 8.94 21.44
C LYS A 260 22.82 9.88 20.30
N GLY A 261 22.02 9.95 19.23
CA GLY A 261 22.27 10.79 18.07
C GLY A 261 21.83 12.24 18.26
N THR A 262 22.35 13.13 17.42
CA THR A 262 22.07 14.57 17.46
C THR A 262 20.84 14.95 16.65
N THR A 263 19.99 15.79 17.23
CA THR A 263 18.81 16.35 16.55
C THR A 263 19.14 17.49 15.58
N LYS A 264 20.36 18.05 15.63
CA LYS A 264 20.78 19.17 14.76
C LYS A 264 20.77 18.84 13.28
N ALA A 265 20.91 17.57 12.94
CA ALA A 265 20.80 17.10 11.55
C ALA A 265 19.44 17.42 10.91
N PHE A 266 18.42 17.67 11.73
CA PHE A 266 17.05 17.91 11.32
C PHE A 266 16.62 19.37 11.37
N ASP A 267 17.57 20.31 11.57
CA ASP A 267 17.30 21.75 11.60
C ASP A 267 16.60 22.20 10.31
N SER A 268 15.53 22.97 10.46
CA SER A 268 14.67 23.40 9.36
C SER A 268 15.43 24.21 8.30
N ASP A 269 16.45 24.98 8.69
CA ASP A 269 17.25 25.78 7.75
C ASP A 269 18.08 24.89 6.82
N ILE A 270 18.61 23.77 7.32
CA ILE A 270 19.35 22.80 6.49
C ILE A 270 18.45 22.28 5.38
N HIS A 271 17.21 21.96 5.70
CA HIS A 271 16.28 21.38 4.75
C HIS A 271 15.61 22.42 3.85
N ALA A 272 15.49 23.67 4.29
CA ALA A 272 15.08 24.79 3.44
C ALA A 272 16.11 25.10 2.34
N LEU A 273 17.41 24.90 2.61
CA LEU A 273 18.48 25.07 1.61
C LEU A 273 18.47 24.01 0.50
N ARG A 274 17.79 22.87 0.72
CA ARG A 274 17.56 21.83 -0.30
C ARG A 274 16.09 21.39 -0.27
N PRO A 275 15.18 22.16 -0.90
CA PRO A 275 13.75 22.14 -0.59
C PRO A 275 12.98 21.03 -1.32
N HIS A 276 13.46 19.78 -1.24
CA HIS A 276 12.67 18.63 -1.67
C HIS A 276 11.51 18.41 -0.67
N PRO A 277 10.24 18.32 -1.13
CA PRO A 277 9.09 18.23 -0.24
C PRO A 277 9.17 17.09 0.78
N GLY A 278 9.45 15.87 0.33
CA GLY A 278 9.59 14.71 1.21
C GLY A 278 10.73 14.87 2.21
N GLN A 279 11.84 15.50 1.82
CA GLN A 279 12.97 15.76 2.74
C GLN A 279 12.57 16.71 3.87
N ILE A 280 11.87 17.80 3.54
CA ILE A 280 11.36 18.76 4.53
C ILE A 280 10.36 18.07 5.47
N GLU A 281 9.45 17.28 4.91
CA GLU A 281 8.42 16.57 5.65
C GLU A 281 9.02 15.59 6.67
N VAL A 282 9.97 14.75 6.25
CA VAL A 282 10.65 13.80 7.12
C VAL A 282 11.38 14.54 8.24
N ALA A 283 12.18 15.57 7.91
CA ALA A 283 12.88 16.35 8.92
C ALA A 283 11.93 16.98 9.95
N GLN A 284 10.78 17.47 9.51
CA GLN A 284 9.76 18.02 10.40
C GLN A 284 9.21 16.95 11.37
N ARG A 285 8.98 15.72 10.91
CA ARG A 285 8.57 14.61 11.78
C ARG A 285 9.65 14.24 12.79
N PHE A 286 10.93 14.23 12.38
CA PHE A 286 12.01 14.02 13.32
C PHE A 286 12.04 15.10 14.41
N ARG A 287 11.91 16.38 14.03
CA ARG A 287 11.82 17.49 15.00
C ARG A 287 10.65 17.32 15.96
N SER A 288 9.46 16.96 15.46
CA SER A 288 8.29 16.81 16.34
C SER A 288 8.37 15.62 17.31
N LEU A 289 9.12 14.58 16.96
CA LEU A 289 9.33 13.41 17.80
C LEU A 289 10.48 13.57 18.80
N LEU A 290 11.49 14.35 18.46
CA LEU A 290 12.75 14.51 19.21
C LEU A 290 12.86 15.87 19.92
N ASP A 291 11.76 16.62 20.02
CA ASP A 291 11.72 17.92 20.69
C ASP A 291 11.89 17.77 22.21
N SER A 292 13.15 17.73 22.64
CA SER A 292 13.51 17.57 24.05
C SER A 292 13.25 18.83 24.90
N ASP A 293 12.98 19.99 24.30
CA ASP A 293 12.65 21.19 25.08
C ASP A 293 11.20 21.13 25.59
N HIS A 294 10.29 20.53 24.81
CA HIS A 294 8.89 20.35 25.18
C HIS A 294 8.60 18.97 25.78
N HIS A 295 9.31 17.94 25.30
CA HIS A 295 9.21 16.55 25.75
C HIS A 295 10.59 16.04 26.18
N LEU A 296 11.04 16.41 27.39
CA LEU A 296 12.37 16.07 27.90
C LEU A 296 12.78 14.62 27.59
N SER A 297 13.91 14.46 26.89
CA SER A 297 14.63 13.19 26.75
C SER A 297 15.85 13.22 27.68
N GLU A 298 15.83 12.37 28.70
CA GLU A 298 16.96 12.16 29.60
C GLU A 298 18.12 11.46 28.88
N ILE A 299 17.79 10.66 27.85
CA ILE A 299 18.78 10.04 26.97
C ILE A 299 19.51 11.12 26.15
N ALA A 300 18.77 12.04 25.53
CA ALA A 300 19.33 13.20 24.83
C ALA A 300 20.23 14.04 25.74
N GLU A 301 19.76 14.31 26.96
CA GLU A 301 20.53 15.08 27.95
C GLU A 301 21.83 14.39 28.36
N SER A 302 21.80 13.07 28.54
CA SER A 302 22.95 12.28 29.00
C SER A 302 24.18 12.36 28.10
N HIS A 303 24.00 12.77 26.83
CA HIS A 303 25.07 12.83 25.84
C HIS A 303 25.19 14.20 25.15
N ARG A 304 24.50 15.23 25.68
CA ARG A 304 24.49 16.60 25.12
C ARG A 304 25.89 17.15 24.87
N PHE A 305 26.86 16.78 25.71
CA PHE A 305 28.25 17.24 25.65
C PHE A 305 29.25 16.14 25.24
N CYS A 306 28.86 15.19 24.40
CA CYS A 306 29.79 14.17 23.90
C CYS A 306 30.72 14.70 22.79
N ASP A 307 31.85 14.00 22.58
CA ASP A 307 32.88 14.37 21.60
C ASP A 307 32.50 14.01 20.14
N ARG A 308 31.31 13.42 19.91
CA ARG A 308 30.88 12.96 18.58
C ARG A 308 30.42 14.12 17.73
N VAL A 309 31.24 14.55 16.77
CA VAL A 309 30.97 15.71 15.89
C VAL A 309 29.79 15.47 14.92
N GLN A 310 29.68 14.27 14.37
CA GLN A 310 28.62 13.90 13.43
C GLN A 310 28.16 12.48 13.66
N ASP A 311 26.85 12.27 13.50
CA ASP A 311 26.28 10.93 13.41
C ASP A 311 26.58 10.28 12.06
N ALA A 312 26.51 8.95 12.08
CA ALA A 312 26.53 8.13 10.88
C ALA A 312 25.36 8.45 9.94
N TYR A 313 25.58 8.21 8.64
CA TYR A 313 24.62 8.53 7.59
C TYR A 313 23.28 7.83 7.77
N THR A 314 23.27 6.63 8.34
CA THR A 314 22.04 5.84 8.57
C THR A 314 21.06 6.51 9.53
N MET A 315 21.51 7.50 10.31
CA MET A 315 20.70 8.35 11.18
C MET A 315 20.59 9.76 10.59
N ARG A 316 21.74 10.38 10.27
CA ARG A 316 21.81 11.78 9.82
C ARG A 316 21.18 12.03 8.46
N CYS A 317 21.22 11.04 7.56
CA CYS A 317 20.69 11.15 6.21
C CYS A 317 19.25 10.65 6.07
N CYS A 318 18.55 10.36 7.18
CA CYS A 318 17.15 9.91 7.14
C CYS A 318 16.25 10.87 6.34
N PRO A 319 16.29 12.21 6.51
CA PRO A 319 15.48 13.13 5.71
C PRO A 319 15.70 12.97 4.21
N GLN A 320 16.94 12.80 3.77
CA GLN A 320 17.29 12.71 2.35
C GLN A 320 16.84 11.38 1.75
N VAL A 321 17.04 10.27 2.48
CA VAL A 321 16.73 8.92 2.01
C VAL A 321 15.24 8.59 2.12
N HIS A 322 14.62 8.86 3.26
CA HIS A 322 13.17 8.68 3.41
C HIS A 322 12.40 9.73 2.59
N GLY A 323 12.95 10.94 2.42
CA GLY A 323 12.30 12.01 1.66
C GLY A 323 12.07 11.66 0.20
N ILE A 324 13.08 11.13 -0.50
CA ILE A 324 12.90 10.69 -1.89
C ILE A 324 11.93 9.49 -2.00
N ALA A 325 11.85 8.65 -0.96
CA ALA A 325 10.83 7.60 -0.89
C ALA A 325 9.43 8.21 -0.82
N ASN A 326 9.18 9.20 0.06
CA ASN A 326 7.89 9.89 0.15
C ASN A 326 7.51 10.58 -1.16
N ASP A 327 8.45 11.30 -1.79
CA ASP A 327 8.22 11.98 -3.07
C ASP A 327 7.87 10.98 -4.18
N THR A 328 8.56 9.83 -4.22
CA THR A 328 8.28 8.78 -5.21
C THR A 328 6.95 8.09 -4.96
N ILE A 329 6.60 7.80 -3.69
CA ILE A 329 5.29 7.24 -3.34
C ILE A 329 4.17 8.16 -3.83
N LYS A 330 4.29 9.47 -3.60
CA LYS A 330 3.31 10.46 -4.08
C LYS A 330 3.20 10.47 -5.59
N PHE A 331 4.33 10.48 -6.29
CA PHE A 331 4.38 10.42 -7.75
C PHE A 331 3.68 9.17 -8.31
N VAL A 332 3.92 8.00 -7.69
CA VAL A 332 3.27 6.74 -8.08
C VAL A 332 1.78 6.77 -7.76
N GLN A 333 1.39 7.30 -6.61
CA GLN A 333 -0.02 7.42 -6.21
C GLN A 333 -0.81 8.24 -7.24
N ASP A 334 -0.22 9.30 -7.79
CA ASP A 334 -0.85 10.13 -8.82
C ASP A 334 -1.08 9.35 -10.12
N ILE A 335 -0.09 8.58 -10.58
CA ILE A 335 -0.24 7.72 -11.78
C ILE A 335 -1.31 6.66 -11.54
N ILE A 336 -1.28 5.97 -10.39
CA ILE A 336 -2.24 4.93 -10.06
C ILE A 336 -3.66 5.50 -9.95
N ASN A 337 -3.84 6.66 -9.33
CA ASN A 337 -5.17 7.30 -9.23
C ASN A 337 -5.72 7.72 -10.60
N VAL A 338 -4.87 8.13 -11.54
CA VAL A 338 -5.29 8.36 -12.94
C VAL A 338 -5.72 7.04 -13.59
N GLU A 339 -4.92 5.98 -13.44
CA GLU A 339 -5.20 4.66 -14.02
C GLU A 339 -6.50 4.04 -13.48
N ILE A 340 -6.77 4.17 -12.18
CA ILE A 340 -8.02 3.73 -11.51
C ILE A 340 -9.27 4.31 -12.17
N ASN A 341 -9.16 5.53 -12.71
CA ASN A 341 -10.25 6.30 -13.31
C ASN A 341 -10.16 6.38 -14.84
N SER A 342 -9.31 5.57 -15.46
CA SER A 342 -9.08 5.56 -16.90
C SER A 342 -9.99 4.57 -17.64
N ALA A 343 -10.30 4.89 -18.89
CA ALA A 343 -11.09 4.04 -19.77
C ALA A 343 -10.18 2.98 -20.44
N THR A 344 -9.70 2.02 -19.66
CA THR A 344 -8.81 0.96 -20.15
C THR A 344 -9.64 -0.19 -20.73
N ASP A 345 -9.92 -0.13 -22.03
CA ASP A 345 -10.65 -1.11 -22.83
C ASP A 345 -10.31 -0.91 -24.32
N ASN A 346 -10.75 -1.83 -25.19
CA ASN A 346 -10.72 -1.66 -26.64
C ASN A 346 -11.73 -2.60 -27.34
N PRO A 347 -12.39 -2.18 -28.44
CA PRO A 347 -12.44 -0.81 -28.95
C PRO A 347 -13.21 0.13 -28.02
N MET A 348 -12.87 1.41 -28.11
CA MET A 348 -13.52 2.49 -27.38
C MET A 348 -14.81 2.90 -28.07
N VAL A 349 -15.87 3.11 -27.29
CA VAL A 349 -17.19 3.51 -27.77
C VAL A 349 -17.41 5.00 -27.48
N PHE A 350 -17.66 5.78 -28.53
CA PHE A 350 -17.97 7.20 -28.43
C PHE A 350 -19.42 7.43 -28.87
N ALA A 351 -20.37 7.18 -27.95
CA ALA A 351 -21.80 7.23 -28.22
C ALA A 351 -22.25 8.56 -28.85
N GLU A 352 -21.78 9.69 -28.31
CA GLU A 352 -22.09 11.04 -28.81
C GLU A 352 -21.64 11.27 -30.26
N ARG A 353 -20.59 10.57 -30.69
CA ARG A 353 -20.05 10.65 -32.05
C ARG A 353 -20.59 9.55 -32.97
N GLY A 354 -21.34 8.58 -32.43
CA GLY A 354 -21.85 7.44 -33.19
C GLY A 354 -20.76 6.51 -33.73
N GLU A 355 -19.59 6.45 -33.09
CA GLU A 355 -18.44 5.71 -33.60
C GLU A 355 -17.74 4.84 -32.54
N THR A 356 -16.98 3.87 -33.04
CA THR A 356 -16.05 3.06 -32.25
C THR A 356 -14.64 3.23 -32.78
N ILE A 357 -13.67 3.45 -31.91
CA ILE A 357 -12.27 3.62 -32.28
C ILE A 357 -11.43 2.53 -31.64
N SER A 358 -10.58 1.87 -32.42
CA SER A 358 -9.55 0.98 -31.88
C SER A 358 -8.33 1.79 -31.48
N GLY A 359 -7.86 1.61 -30.24
CA GLY A 359 -6.65 2.22 -29.68
C GLY A 359 -5.90 1.23 -28.78
N GLY A 360 -5.04 1.76 -27.90
CA GLY A 360 -4.14 0.98 -27.04
C GLY A 360 -4.28 1.25 -25.55
N ASN A 361 -5.43 1.77 -25.08
CA ASN A 361 -5.64 2.14 -23.67
C ASN A 361 -5.57 0.95 -22.70
N PHE A 362 -5.49 -0.28 -23.21
CA PHE A 362 -5.30 -1.48 -22.42
C PHE A 362 -3.82 -1.74 -22.05
N HIS A 363 -2.88 -0.99 -22.62
CA HIS A 363 -1.45 -1.25 -22.45
C HIS A 363 -0.99 -0.73 -21.09
N GLY A 364 -0.52 -1.61 -20.23
CA GLY A 364 -0.23 -1.31 -18.83
C GLY A 364 1.12 -0.65 -18.58
N GLU A 365 1.64 0.18 -19.50
CA GLU A 365 3.00 0.73 -19.41
C GLU A 365 3.12 1.73 -18.25
N TYR A 366 2.14 2.64 -18.13
CA TYR A 366 2.07 3.63 -17.07
C TYR A 366 2.13 3.00 -15.68
N PRO A 367 1.21 2.08 -15.31
CA PRO A 367 1.26 1.46 -14.00
C PRO A 367 2.49 0.54 -13.83
N ALA A 368 2.98 -0.11 -14.89
CA ALA A 368 4.19 -0.95 -14.80
C ALA A 368 5.42 -0.15 -14.38
N LYS A 369 5.71 0.97 -15.05
CA LYS A 369 6.87 1.82 -14.71
C LYS A 369 6.72 2.44 -13.33
N ALA A 370 5.52 2.93 -13.00
CA ALA A 370 5.22 3.49 -11.69
C ALA A 370 5.54 2.48 -10.57
N LEU A 371 5.17 1.22 -10.75
CA LEU A 371 5.39 0.18 -9.74
C LEU A 371 6.84 -0.29 -9.62
N ASP A 372 7.62 -0.20 -10.70
CA ASP A 372 9.08 -0.36 -10.64
C ASP A 372 9.74 0.77 -9.85
N PHE A 373 9.33 2.02 -10.09
CA PHE A 373 9.81 3.17 -9.30
C PHE A 373 9.44 3.05 -7.82
N LEU A 374 8.22 2.60 -7.52
CA LEU A 374 7.78 2.36 -6.15
C LEU A 374 8.67 1.32 -5.47
N ALA A 375 8.94 0.18 -6.13
CA ALA A 375 9.78 -0.87 -5.57
C ALA A 375 11.20 -0.38 -5.28
N ILE A 376 11.80 0.39 -6.20
CA ILE A 376 13.15 0.96 -6.04
C ILE A 376 13.18 1.92 -4.85
N ALA A 377 12.21 2.83 -4.76
CA ALA A 377 12.22 3.87 -3.73
C ALA A 377 11.88 3.32 -2.34
N VAL A 378 10.90 2.42 -2.22
CA VAL A 378 10.46 1.88 -0.93
C VAL A 378 11.49 0.89 -0.36
N HIS A 379 12.23 0.17 -1.21
CA HIS A 379 13.36 -0.66 -0.79
C HIS A 379 14.38 0.08 0.09
N GLU A 380 14.65 1.36 -0.23
CA GLU A 380 15.65 2.14 0.49
C GLU A 380 15.31 2.32 1.97
N LEU A 381 14.02 2.31 2.34
CA LEU A 381 13.60 2.34 3.74
C LEU A 381 14.08 1.11 4.51
N ALA A 382 13.99 -0.09 3.91
CA ALA A 382 14.53 -1.31 4.51
C ALA A 382 16.06 -1.33 4.48
N SER A 383 16.67 -0.87 3.38
CA SER A 383 18.13 -0.81 3.22
C SER A 383 18.78 0.03 4.34
N ILE A 384 18.26 1.24 4.59
CA ILE A 384 18.78 2.11 5.65
C ILE A 384 18.39 1.62 7.05
N SER A 385 17.20 1.04 7.21
CA SER A 385 16.73 0.43 8.46
C SER A 385 17.60 -0.74 8.90
N GLU A 386 17.97 -1.63 7.99
CA GLU A 386 18.83 -2.77 8.31
C GLU A 386 20.25 -2.32 8.73
N ARG A 387 20.78 -1.25 8.15
CA ARG A 387 22.03 -0.65 8.63
C ARG A 387 21.90 -0.04 10.03
N ARG A 388 20.71 0.43 10.43
CA ARG A 388 20.44 0.85 11.82
C ARG A 388 20.32 -0.34 12.77
N ILE A 389 19.73 -1.46 12.33
CA ILE A 389 19.72 -2.72 13.09
C ILE A 389 21.15 -3.21 13.35
N GLU A 390 22.01 -3.20 12.32
CA GLU A 390 23.43 -3.57 12.46
C GLU A 390 24.12 -2.72 13.52
N ARG A 391 23.94 -1.40 13.46
CA ARG A 391 24.52 -0.47 14.44
C ARG A 391 24.09 -0.79 15.86
N LEU A 392 22.79 -1.00 16.09
CA LEU A 392 22.26 -1.33 17.40
C LEU A 392 22.85 -2.65 17.95
N CYS A 393 22.95 -3.68 17.09
CA CYS A 393 23.45 -5.00 17.48
C CYS A 393 24.98 -5.05 17.64
N ASN A 394 25.71 -4.13 17.02
CA ASN A 394 27.16 -4.12 17.00
C ASN A 394 27.74 -3.28 18.17
N PRO A 395 28.40 -3.91 19.16
CA PRO A 395 28.90 -3.19 20.34
C PRO A 395 29.97 -2.16 20.00
N SER A 396 30.68 -2.31 18.87
CA SER A 396 31.64 -1.31 18.39
C SER A 396 30.99 -0.07 17.80
N LEU A 397 29.67 -0.08 17.59
CA LEU A 397 28.91 1.01 16.98
C LEU A 397 27.81 1.57 17.88
N SER A 398 27.28 0.80 18.84
CA SER A 398 26.15 1.22 19.69
C SER A 398 26.50 1.66 21.10
N GLU A 399 27.68 1.30 21.63
CA GLU A 399 27.98 1.38 23.08
C GLU A 399 27.04 0.52 23.95
N LEU A 400 26.33 -0.45 23.34
CA LEU A 400 25.43 -1.40 24.00
C LEU A 400 26.04 -2.81 23.98
N PRO A 401 25.54 -3.75 24.82
CA PRO A 401 25.96 -5.15 24.74
C PRO A 401 25.74 -5.74 23.35
N ALA A 402 26.64 -6.63 22.94
CA ALA A 402 26.55 -7.30 21.64
C ALA A 402 25.18 -7.98 21.47
N PHE A 403 24.52 -7.72 20.34
CA PHE A 403 23.19 -8.25 20.00
C PHE A 403 22.09 -7.98 21.04
N LEU A 404 22.28 -6.94 21.87
CA LEU A 404 21.32 -6.44 22.84
C LEU A 404 20.82 -7.50 23.83
N VAL A 405 21.74 -8.32 24.34
CA VAL A 405 21.44 -9.34 25.35
C VAL A 405 22.49 -9.39 26.46
N ASN A 406 22.06 -9.79 27.65
CA ASN A 406 22.97 -10.10 28.75
C ASN A 406 23.55 -11.51 28.60
N GLU A 407 24.69 -11.78 29.24
CA GLU A 407 25.36 -13.09 29.20
C GLU A 407 25.62 -13.57 27.75
N GLY A 408 26.12 -12.65 26.91
CA GLY A 408 26.49 -12.94 25.53
C GLY A 408 27.44 -14.15 25.43
N GLY A 409 27.16 -15.05 24.50
CA GLY A 409 27.85 -16.34 24.35
C GLY A 409 27.04 -17.52 24.89
N LEU A 410 26.25 -17.31 25.96
CA LEU A 410 25.15 -18.22 26.31
C LEU A 410 23.87 -17.82 25.58
N ASN A 411 23.60 -16.52 25.51
CA ASN A 411 22.52 -15.96 24.71
C ASN A 411 23.08 -15.33 23.42
N SER A 412 22.30 -15.43 22.34
CA SER A 412 22.57 -14.85 21.03
C SER A 412 21.76 -13.57 20.77
N GLY A 413 20.70 -13.31 21.55
CA GLY A 413 19.93 -12.08 21.45
C GLY A 413 19.34 -11.86 20.05
N PHE A 414 19.55 -10.67 19.51
CA PHE A 414 19.03 -10.25 18.21
C PHE A 414 19.90 -10.64 17.00
N MET A 415 20.95 -11.47 17.21
CA MET A 415 21.87 -11.88 16.15
C MET A 415 21.15 -12.43 14.90
N ILE A 416 20.23 -13.38 15.08
CA ILE A 416 19.52 -14.00 13.95
C ILE A 416 18.37 -13.13 13.45
N ALA A 417 17.79 -12.26 14.29
CA ALA A 417 16.83 -11.27 13.82
C ALA A 417 17.48 -10.30 12.83
N HIS A 418 18.73 -9.88 13.09
CA HIS A 418 19.51 -9.10 12.13
C HIS A 418 19.80 -9.88 10.84
N CYS A 419 20.19 -11.15 10.91
CA CYS A 419 20.37 -11.98 9.71
C CYS A 419 19.09 -12.05 8.86
N THR A 420 17.92 -12.19 9.48
CA THR A 420 16.62 -12.18 8.79
C THR A 420 16.39 -10.84 8.07
N ALA A 421 16.61 -9.71 8.74
CA ALA A 421 16.48 -8.39 8.11
C ALA A 421 17.44 -8.25 6.90
N ALA A 422 18.69 -8.68 7.05
CA ALA A 422 19.68 -8.64 5.98
C ALA A 422 19.30 -9.52 4.77
N ALA A 423 18.72 -10.69 5.01
CA ALA A 423 18.22 -11.57 3.95
C ALA A 423 17.10 -10.90 3.15
N LEU A 424 16.10 -10.32 3.81
CA LEU A 424 14.97 -9.63 3.16
C LEU A 424 15.44 -8.41 2.35
N VAL A 425 16.36 -7.62 2.89
CA VAL A 425 16.99 -6.51 2.15
C VAL A 425 17.76 -7.02 0.93
N SER A 426 18.46 -8.14 1.05
CA SER A 426 19.18 -8.74 -0.08
C SER A 426 18.24 -9.24 -1.18
N GLU A 427 17.12 -9.87 -0.82
CA GLU A 427 16.10 -10.30 -1.78
C GLU A 427 15.49 -9.10 -2.53
N ASN A 428 15.21 -8.01 -1.81
CA ASN A 428 14.68 -6.79 -2.41
C ASN A 428 15.58 -6.24 -3.54
N LYS A 429 16.91 -6.35 -3.42
CA LYS A 429 17.83 -5.88 -4.48
C LYS A 429 17.55 -6.52 -5.84
N VAL A 430 17.21 -7.82 -5.84
CA VAL A 430 16.84 -8.54 -7.08
C VAL A 430 15.42 -8.15 -7.50
N LEU A 431 14.49 -8.01 -6.56
CA LEU A 431 13.11 -7.59 -6.85
C LEU A 431 13.02 -6.14 -7.39
N CYS A 432 14.01 -5.30 -7.11
CA CYS A 432 14.13 -3.95 -7.65
C CYS A 432 14.59 -3.92 -9.12
N HIS A 433 15.01 -5.05 -9.72
CA HIS A 433 15.24 -5.10 -11.16
C HIS A 433 13.95 -4.75 -11.90
N PRO A 434 13.92 -3.73 -12.77
CA PRO A 434 12.69 -3.28 -13.39
C PRO A 434 12.14 -4.35 -14.33
N SER A 435 10.86 -4.70 -14.19
CA SER A 435 10.21 -5.61 -15.14
C SER A 435 9.65 -4.88 -16.35
N SER A 436 9.36 -3.59 -16.22
CA SER A 436 8.83 -2.73 -17.29
C SER A 436 9.84 -2.36 -18.38
N VAL A 437 11.06 -2.91 -18.32
CA VAL A 437 12.05 -2.83 -19.40
C VAL A 437 12.13 -4.12 -20.22
N ASP A 438 11.39 -5.16 -19.82
CA ASP A 438 11.30 -6.42 -20.53
C ASP A 438 10.02 -6.47 -21.38
N SER A 439 10.09 -7.15 -22.51
CA SER A 439 8.97 -7.37 -23.43
C SER A 439 9.25 -8.59 -24.30
N LEU A 440 8.26 -9.49 -24.39
CA LEU A 440 8.32 -10.67 -25.24
C LEU A 440 7.13 -10.68 -26.18
N SER A 441 7.39 -10.82 -27.48
CA SER A 441 6.34 -10.87 -28.49
C SER A 441 5.46 -12.10 -28.32
N THR A 442 4.15 -11.90 -28.30
CA THR A 442 3.14 -12.96 -28.18
C THR A 442 2.08 -12.86 -29.28
N SER A 443 1.10 -13.77 -29.29
CA SER A 443 -0.01 -13.75 -30.26
C SER A 443 0.44 -13.69 -31.73
N ALA A 444 1.51 -14.43 -32.05
CA ALA A 444 2.19 -14.44 -33.35
C ALA A 444 2.54 -13.02 -33.86
N ALA A 445 3.19 -12.23 -33.00
CA ALA A 445 3.63 -10.86 -33.24
C ALA A 445 2.50 -9.83 -33.44
N THR A 446 1.27 -10.15 -33.01
CA THR A 446 0.22 -9.14 -32.87
C THR A 446 0.44 -8.31 -31.61
N GLU A 447 0.92 -8.95 -30.53
CA GLU A 447 1.33 -8.31 -29.29
C GLU A 447 2.86 -8.29 -29.28
N ASP A 448 3.44 -7.37 -30.05
CA ASP A 448 4.88 -7.26 -30.29
C ASP A 448 5.62 -6.42 -29.23
N HIS A 449 4.90 -5.62 -28.47
CA HIS A 449 5.39 -4.91 -27.28
C HIS A 449 4.41 -5.02 -26.12
N VAL A 450 4.91 -5.29 -24.91
CA VAL A 450 4.11 -5.53 -23.70
C VAL A 450 4.77 -4.88 -22.48
N SER A 451 4.03 -4.58 -21.41
CA SER A 451 4.56 -3.84 -20.26
C SER A 451 5.17 -4.68 -19.13
N MET A 452 4.85 -5.99 -19.10
CA MET A 452 5.15 -6.88 -17.97
C MET A 452 4.66 -6.36 -16.60
N GLY A 453 3.63 -5.49 -16.60
CA GLY A 453 3.17 -4.81 -15.39
C GLY A 453 2.63 -5.72 -14.30
N GLY A 454 2.12 -6.90 -14.64
CA GLY A 454 1.66 -7.85 -13.62
C GLY A 454 2.79 -8.44 -12.78
N TRP A 455 4.02 -8.49 -13.31
CA TRP A 455 5.19 -8.80 -12.49
C TRP A 455 5.64 -7.58 -11.68
N ALA A 456 5.60 -6.38 -12.27
CA ALA A 456 5.91 -5.12 -11.58
C ALA A 456 5.07 -4.95 -10.32
N ALA A 457 3.75 -5.17 -10.41
CA ALA A 457 2.84 -5.01 -9.28
C ALA A 457 3.11 -6.01 -8.14
N ARG A 458 3.33 -7.28 -8.49
CA ARG A 458 3.57 -8.33 -7.48
C ARG A 458 4.92 -8.19 -6.79
N LYS A 459 5.99 -7.87 -7.52
CA LYS A 459 7.29 -7.66 -6.90
C LYS A 459 7.31 -6.37 -6.06
N SER A 460 6.58 -5.32 -6.48
CA SER A 460 6.43 -4.10 -5.69
C SER A 460 5.73 -4.38 -4.35
N LEU A 461 4.61 -5.13 -4.35
CA LEU A 461 3.97 -5.58 -3.11
C LEU A 461 4.89 -6.40 -2.21
N ARG A 462 5.67 -7.32 -2.80
CA ARG A 462 6.63 -8.13 -2.04
C ARG A 462 7.73 -7.27 -1.40
N VAL A 463 8.24 -6.25 -2.09
CA VAL A 463 9.20 -5.30 -1.52
C VAL A 463 8.59 -4.56 -0.33
N VAL A 464 7.34 -4.10 -0.45
CA VAL A 464 6.62 -3.46 0.67
C VAL A 464 6.49 -4.41 1.86
N GLU A 465 6.09 -5.67 1.63
CA GLU A 465 6.00 -6.71 2.67
C GLU A 465 7.35 -6.90 3.40
N HIS A 466 8.45 -6.97 2.67
CA HIS A 466 9.79 -7.09 3.26
C HIS A 466 10.17 -5.84 4.07
N VAL A 467 9.79 -4.64 3.61
CA VAL A 467 10.07 -3.38 4.31
C VAL A 467 9.31 -3.29 5.62
N GLU A 468 8.05 -3.72 5.66
CA GLU A 468 7.25 -3.83 6.89
C GLU A 468 7.92 -4.76 7.92
N GLN A 469 8.43 -5.90 7.48
CA GLN A 469 9.11 -6.89 8.33
C GLN A 469 10.46 -6.38 8.86
N VAL A 470 11.27 -5.74 8.02
CA VAL A 470 12.56 -5.16 8.42
C VAL A 470 12.35 -4.05 9.45
N LEU A 471 11.37 -3.17 9.25
CA LEU A 471 11.03 -2.10 10.19
C LEU A 471 10.46 -2.64 11.50
N ALA A 472 9.70 -3.75 11.48
CA ALA A 472 9.26 -4.42 12.69
C ALA A 472 10.45 -4.95 13.53
N ILE A 473 11.48 -5.50 12.86
CA ILE A 473 12.71 -5.92 13.52
C ILE A 473 13.46 -4.70 14.08
N GLU A 474 13.60 -3.63 13.32
CA GLU A 474 14.25 -2.40 13.82
C GLU A 474 13.54 -1.86 15.07
N LEU A 475 12.21 -1.79 15.04
CA LEU A 475 11.42 -1.33 16.18
C LEU A 475 11.64 -2.20 17.42
N LEU A 476 11.67 -3.53 17.27
CA LEU A 476 11.97 -4.45 18.37
C LEU A 476 13.38 -4.22 18.94
N VAL A 477 14.38 -4.10 18.08
CA VAL A 477 15.79 -3.90 18.43
C VAL A 477 15.96 -2.55 19.13
N ALA A 478 15.35 -1.48 18.63
CA ALA A 478 15.37 -0.15 19.25
C ALA A 478 14.70 -0.16 20.63
N CYS A 479 13.52 -0.75 20.77
CA CYS A 479 12.87 -0.89 22.07
C CYS A 479 13.72 -1.70 23.06
N GLN A 480 14.39 -2.76 22.60
CA GLN A 480 15.34 -3.51 23.43
C GLN A 480 16.53 -2.65 23.84
N GLY A 481 17.08 -1.82 22.95
CA GLY A 481 18.18 -0.92 23.27
C GLY A 481 17.83 0.06 24.40
N ILE A 482 16.57 0.53 24.46
CA ILE A 482 16.07 1.36 25.57
C ILE A 482 16.18 0.65 26.92
N GLU A 483 16.02 -0.68 26.98
CA GLU A 483 16.15 -1.44 28.25
C GLU A 483 17.54 -1.25 28.88
N PHE A 484 18.58 -1.20 28.05
CA PHE A 484 19.96 -1.01 28.48
C PHE A 484 20.29 0.44 28.85
N LEU A 485 19.42 1.39 28.50
CA LEU A 485 19.54 2.80 28.86
C LEU A 485 18.70 3.17 30.09
N ARG A 486 17.83 2.27 30.57
CA ARG A 486 17.06 2.52 31.81
C ARG A 486 18.00 2.77 32.99
N PRO A 487 17.66 3.70 33.90
CA PRO A 487 16.35 4.33 34.08
C PRO A 487 16.04 5.54 33.18
N LEU A 488 16.95 5.94 32.28
CA LEU A 488 16.73 7.10 31.41
C LEU A 488 15.51 6.91 30.50
N ARG A 489 14.79 8.01 30.27
CA ARG A 489 13.63 8.08 29.38
C ARG A 489 13.90 8.90 28.13
N THR A 490 13.28 8.48 27.02
CA THR A 490 13.23 9.24 25.77
C THR A 490 12.09 10.27 25.80
N THR A 491 11.92 11.07 24.75
CA THR A 491 10.75 11.97 24.61
C THR A 491 9.41 11.23 24.81
N THR A 492 8.38 11.97 25.26
CA THR A 492 7.04 11.41 25.48
C THR A 492 6.44 10.65 24.27
N PRO A 493 6.46 11.16 23.02
CA PRO A 493 5.93 10.40 21.88
C PRO A 493 6.64 9.06 21.67
N LEU A 494 7.96 9.02 21.86
CA LEU A 494 8.77 7.81 21.66
C LEU A 494 8.61 6.82 22.82
N GLU A 495 8.41 7.29 24.07
CA GLU A 495 8.02 6.42 25.19
C GLU A 495 6.66 5.76 24.93
N LYS A 496 5.71 6.45 24.29
CA LYS A 496 4.41 5.85 23.93
C LYS A 496 4.54 4.74 22.88
N VAL A 497 5.45 4.90 21.92
CA VAL A 497 5.78 3.84 20.95
C VAL A 497 6.44 2.65 21.65
N TYR A 498 7.37 2.90 22.57
CA TYR A 498 7.98 1.86 23.40
C TYR A 498 6.93 1.11 24.25
N GLU A 499 6.03 1.82 24.92
CA GLU A 499 4.92 1.24 25.70
C GLU A 499 4.01 0.37 24.83
N LEU A 500 3.69 0.82 23.62
CA LEU A 500 2.90 0.05 22.65
C LEU A 500 3.58 -1.28 22.33
N VAL A 501 4.86 -1.29 22.00
CA VAL A 501 5.61 -2.54 21.72
C VAL A 501 5.66 -3.43 22.96
N ARG A 502 5.89 -2.86 24.15
CA ARG A 502 5.93 -3.61 25.41
C ARG A 502 4.59 -4.18 25.85
N SER A 503 3.49 -3.66 25.33
CA SER A 503 2.16 -4.24 25.56
C SER A 503 1.96 -5.61 24.89
N VAL A 504 2.74 -5.91 23.84
CA VAL A 504 2.64 -7.16 23.07
C VAL A 504 3.89 -8.04 23.15
N VAL A 505 5.07 -7.45 23.41
CA VAL A 505 6.36 -8.16 23.47
C VAL A 505 7.14 -7.77 24.72
N LYS A 506 7.55 -8.75 25.53
CA LYS A 506 8.35 -8.52 26.76
C LYS A 506 9.80 -8.14 26.43
N PRO A 507 10.53 -7.48 27.35
CA PRO A 507 11.98 -7.30 27.21
C PRO A 507 12.72 -8.62 26.94
N TRP A 508 13.79 -8.58 26.15
CA TRP A 508 14.60 -9.76 25.82
C TRP A 508 15.71 -9.96 26.85
N ILE A 509 15.38 -10.63 27.97
CA ILE A 509 16.34 -10.88 29.05
C ILE A 509 17.22 -12.11 28.78
N LYS A 510 16.61 -13.16 28.22
CA LYS A 510 17.23 -14.45 27.85
C LYS A 510 16.63 -14.91 26.52
N ASP A 511 17.39 -15.68 25.76
CA ASP A 511 16.92 -16.24 24.49
C ASP A 511 15.61 -17.03 24.65
N ARG A 512 14.69 -16.74 23.72
CA ARG A 512 13.41 -17.41 23.54
C ARG A 512 13.09 -17.54 22.05
N PHE A 513 11.93 -18.09 21.74
CA PHE A 513 11.47 -18.15 20.36
C PHE A 513 11.16 -16.74 19.82
N MET A 514 11.97 -16.25 18.87
CA MET A 514 11.95 -14.88 18.35
C MET A 514 10.77 -14.58 17.39
N SER A 515 10.39 -15.55 16.56
CA SER A 515 9.42 -15.31 15.48
C SER A 515 8.06 -14.79 15.96
N PRO A 516 7.48 -15.27 17.08
CA PRO A 516 6.22 -14.71 17.60
C PRO A 516 6.33 -13.22 17.98
N ASP A 517 7.48 -12.77 18.47
CA ASP A 517 7.69 -11.38 18.85
C ASP A 517 7.80 -10.48 17.61
N ILE A 518 8.57 -10.92 16.60
CA ILE A 518 8.65 -10.24 15.30
C ILE A 518 7.27 -10.12 14.68
N GLU A 519 6.50 -11.21 14.65
CA GLU A 519 5.17 -11.25 14.08
C GLU A 519 4.18 -10.35 14.85
N ALA A 520 4.27 -10.30 16.19
CA ALA A 520 3.43 -9.41 16.99
C ALA A 520 3.70 -7.93 16.67
N VAL A 521 4.96 -7.53 16.51
CA VAL A 521 5.32 -6.14 16.15
C VAL A 521 5.03 -5.85 14.69
N HIS A 522 5.21 -6.81 13.79
CA HIS A 522 4.83 -6.68 12.39
C HIS A 522 3.33 -6.38 12.22
N ARG A 523 2.46 -6.98 13.04
CA ARG A 523 1.03 -6.61 13.06
C ARG A 523 0.80 -5.18 13.51
N LEU A 524 1.54 -4.66 14.51
CA LEU A 524 1.44 -3.25 14.91
C LEU A 524 1.77 -2.31 13.74
N ILE A 525 2.75 -2.69 12.91
CA ILE A 525 3.15 -1.94 11.72
C ILE A 525 2.05 -1.97 10.65
N ILE A 526 1.51 -3.15 10.32
CA ILE A 526 0.44 -3.31 9.33
C ILE A 526 -0.83 -2.56 9.77
N ASP A 527 -1.16 -2.63 11.05
CA ASP A 527 -2.32 -1.95 11.65
C ASP A 527 -2.08 -0.45 11.90
N GLN A 528 -0.92 0.09 11.51
CA GLN A 528 -0.50 1.48 11.67
C GLN A 528 -0.51 1.99 13.12
N LYS A 529 -0.42 1.10 14.11
CA LYS A 529 -0.49 1.47 15.52
C LYS A 529 0.66 2.35 15.97
N VAL A 530 1.84 2.18 15.37
CA VAL A 530 3.01 3.05 15.66
C VAL A 530 2.72 4.47 15.21
N TRP A 531 2.13 4.65 14.02
CA TRP A 531 1.70 5.95 13.54
C TRP A 531 0.59 6.54 14.41
N ASP A 532 -0.47 5.78 14.67
CA ASP A 532 -1.63 6.26 15.45
C ASP A 532 -1.24 6.78 16.84
N VAL A 533 -0.27 6.14 17.48
CA VAL A 533 0.22 6.54 18.82
C VAL A 533 1.05 7.82 18.77
N ALA A 534 1.87 8.01 17.74
CA ALA A 534 2.74 9.18 17.61
C ALA A 534 2.03 10.41 16.98
N LYS A 535 1.05 10.18 16.10
CA LYS A 535 0.37 11.20 15.31
C LYS A 535 -0.14 12.39 16.14
N PRO A 536 -0.79 12.22 17.30
CA PRO A 536 -1.29 13.36 18.09
C PRO A 536 -0.18 14.34 18.49
N TYR A 537 1.04 13.85 18.73
CA TYR A 537 2.19 14.68 19.08
C TYR A 537 2.77 15.39 17.84
N ILE A 538 2.83 14.67 16.71
CA ILE A 538 3.27 15.24 15.43
C ILE A 538 2.33 16.37 14.99
N ASP A 539 1.01 16.14 15.03
CA ASP A 539 0.00 17.14 14.67
C ASP A 539 0.09 18.37 15.59
N LYS A 540 0.23 18.15 16.90
CA LYS A 540 0.31 19.22 17.89
C LYS A 540 1.51 20.15 17.63
N TYR A 541 2.67 19.57 17.34
CA TYR A 541 3.88 20.33 16.98
C TYR A 541 3.66 21.23 15.75
N GLN A 542 2.89 20.76 14.76
CA GLN A 542 2.57 21.55 13.57
C GLN A 542 1.59 22.69 13.87
N THR A 543 0.60 22.47 14.74
CA THR A 543 -0.48 23.44 14.99
C THR A 543 -0.12 24.55 15.98
N GLU A 544 0.75 24.27 16.97
CA GLU A 544 0.97 25.18 18.10
C GLU A 544 2.09 26.22 17.86
N TYR A 545 2.64 26.33 16.64
CA TYR A 545 3.78 27.21 16.32
C TYR A 545 4.89 27.14 17.38
N ILE A 546 5.21 25.90 17.79
CA ILE A 546 6.26 25.66 18.77
C ILE A 546 7.57 26.18 18.17
N PRO A 547 8.26 27.14 18.81
CA PRO A 547 9.55 27.61 18.33
C PRO A 547 10.48 26.41 18.16
N GLU A 548 11.15 26.33 17.01
CA GLU A 548 12.04 25.21 16.73
C GLU A 548 13.08 25.05 17.85
N SER A 549 13.11 23.88 18.47
CA SER A 549 14.13 23.53 19.45
C SER A 549 15.49 23.49 18.75
N ARG A 550 16.39 24.39 19.17
CA ARG A 550 17.78 24.45 18.70
C ARG A 550 18.71 24.27 19.90
N PRO A 551 18.78 23.04 20.46
CA PRO A 551 19.58 22.80 21.64
C PRO A 551 21.06 23.05 21.33
N ASN A 552 21.74 23.69 22.26
CA ASN A 552 23.20 23.84 22.18
C ASN A 552 23.84 22.45 22.08
N SER A 553 24.81 22.29 21.18
CA SER A 553 25.64 21.10 21.13
C SER A 553 27.08 21.54 20.86
N PRO A 554 28.07 20.83 21.42
CA PRO A 554 29.49 21.13 21.23
C PRO A 554 29.96 20.91 19.78
N THR A 555 29.11 20.32 18.95
CA THR A 555 29.41 19.94 17.56
C THR A 555 29.02 21.00 16.55
N ALA A 556 28.32 22.06 16.97
CA ALA A 556 28.10 23.24 16.14
C ALA A 556 28.70 24.48 16.78
N PHE A 557 29.23 25.35 15.93
CA PHE A 557 29.82 26.62 16.32
C PHE A 557 28.77 27.73 16.27
N SER A 558 28.67 28.53 17.33
CA SER A 558 27.91 29.78 17.38
C SER A 558 28.85 30.90 17.80
N LEU A 559 28.73 32.06 17.15
CA LEU A 559 29.49 33.27 17.51
C LEU A 559 29.00 33.90 18.81
N ASP A 560 27.71 33.72 19.14
CA ASP A 560 27.11 34.21 20.38
C ASP A 560 27.13 33.11 21.47
N PRO A 561 27.44 33.45 22.74
CA PRO A 561 27.44 32.50 23.84
C PRO A 561 26.03 31.94 24.09
N PRO A 562 25.91 30.69 24.58
CA PRO A 562 24.62 30.06 24.79
C PRO A 562 23.75 30.91 25.73
N ALA A 563 22.54 31.26 25.28
CA ALA A 563 21.58 31.97 26.11
C ALA A 563 21.34 31.17 27.40
N SER A 564 21.58 31.79 28.56
CA SER A 564 21.37 31.13 29.86
C SER A 564 19.90 30.75 30.03
N PRO A 565 19.58 29.62 30.69
CA PRO A 565 18.20 29.26 30.97
C PRO A 565 17.61 30.35 31.85
N ARG A 566 16.78 31.23 31.28
CA ARG A 566 16.05 32.25 32.04
C ARG A 566 15.20 31.53 33.09
N LYS A 567 15.59 31.64 34.36
CA LYS A 567 14.66 31.44 35.49
C LYS A 567 13.44 32.32 35.19
N ARG A 568 12.24 31.73 35.14
CA ARG A 568 10.99 32.48 35.20
C ARG A 568 11.01 33.29 36.51
N SER A 569 11.31 34.58 36.43
CA SER A 569 11.07 35.51 37.53
C SER A 569 9.65 36.04 37.41
N SER A 570 8.84 35.68 38.39
CA SER A 570 7.60 36.37 38.75
C SER A 570 7.89 37.81 39.22
N ALA A 571 6.97 38.73 38.88
CA ALA A 571 6.91 40.17 39.22
C ALA A 571 7.89 41.05 38.38
N GLU A 572 7.52 42.24 37.89
CA GLU A 572 6.62 43.26 38.45
C GLU A 572 5.73 43.93 37.39
N VAL A 573 4.49 44.18 37.79
CA VAL A 573 3.60 45.17 37.17
C VAL A 573 4.10 46.54 37.60
N GLY A 574 4.73 47.28 36.68
CA GLY A 574 5.12 48.67 36.87
C GLY A 574 4.36 49.57 35.90
N ASN A 575 3.43 50.35 36.44
CA ASN A 575 2.81 51.51 35.80
C ASN A 575 3.89 52.48 35.27
N SER A 576 3.67 53.04 34.08
CA SER A 576 3.92 54.47 33.83
C SER A 576 3.19 54.93 32.57
N ASP A 577 2.28 55.88 32.77
CA ASP A 577 1.68 56.74 31.75
C ASP A 577 2.74 57.50 30.93
N CYS A 578 2.53 57.56 29.61
CA CYS A 578 2.58 58.78 28.78
C CYS A 578 2.14 58.48 27.35
#